data_AF-A0A378WIH9-F1
#
_entry.id   AF-A0A378WIH9-F1
#
_cell.length_a   1.000
_cell.length_b   1.000
_cell.length_c   1.000
_cell.angle_alpha   90.00
_cell.angle_beta   90.00
_cell.angle_gamma   90.00
#
_symmetry.space_group_name_H-M   'P 1'
#
loop_
_entity.id
_entity.type
_entity.pdbx_description
1 polymer ?
#
loop_
_entity_poly.entity_id
_entity_poly.type
_entity_poly.pdbx_seq_one_letter_code
_entity_poly.pdbx_strand_id
1 'polypeptide(L)'
;MPSQTQTGLLIFTCRSIYMQRIADAVEDGYEYYVCGEVPTVKLPVLVDKFTVNFPLHHTPKQRYRARQKGKSSTKLLCYRHDKEPDKVRFILLHRRNKNSDLPKGEQWQMAANRHTRIHSSGYELVRLPNERKPDSPKEPLKPYRWSWRYTGQRMSDFEADIKRAVVRKSEADYLALFERLSRTLGFAGARQQAFGLLKRMESEWLKTTGPKPPRHFNGKLPTVRRLKNEGITLAELQKES
;
A
#
# COMPACT_ATOMS: atom_id res chain seq x y z
N MET A 1 -12.55 -28.48 -12.71
CA MET A 1 -11.10 -28.70 -12.48
C MET A 1 -10.42 -27.34 -12.47
N PRO A 2 -9.76 -26.92 -11.38
CA PRO A 2 -9.00 -25.69 -11.39
C PRO A 2 -7.86 -25.79 -12.42
N SER A 3 -7.72 -24.77 -13.27
CA SER A 3 -6.61 -24.73 -14.23
C SER A 3 -5.28 -24.67 -13.48
N GLN A 4 -4.22 -25.32 -13.97
CA GLN A 4 -2.88 -25.30 -13.36
C GLN A 4 -2.36 -23.87 -13.05
N THR A 5 -2.91 -22.87 -13.72
CA THR A 5 -2.58 -21.45 -13.59
C THR A 5 -3.26 -20.76 -12.39
N GLN A 6 -4.42 -21.26 -11.91
CA GLN A 6 -5.05 -20.77 -10.67
C GLN A 6 -4.24 -21.12 -9.43
N THR A 7 -3.65 -22.33 -9.42
CA THR A 7 -2.87 -22.89 -8.31
C THR A 7 -1.66 -22.02 -7.95
N GLY A 8 -1.08 -21.29 -8.90
CA GLY A 8 0.14 -20.48 -8.71
C GLY A 8 -0.08 -19.02 -8.27
N LEU A 9 -1.33 -18.57 -8.10
CA LEU A 9 -1.59 -17.20 -7.62
C LEU A 9 -1.09 -17.05 -6.18
N LEU A 10 -0.16 -16.13 -5.95
CA LEU A 10 0.34 -15.80 -4.62
C LEU A 10 -0.58 -14.82 -3.91
N ILE A 11 -1.06 -15.20 -2.72
CA ILE A 11 -1.76 -14.35 -1.77
C ILE A 11 -0.76 -13.89 -0.73
N PHE A 12 -0.48 -12.58 -0.70
CA PHE A 12 0.42 -12.01 0.29
C PHE A 12 -0.15 -12.18 1.70
N THR A 13 0.71 -12.56 2.64
CA THR A 13 0.39 -12.62 4.07
C THR A 13 1.01 -11.47 4.85
N CYS A 14 1.91 -10.70 4.21
CA CYS A 14 2.49 -9.49 4.79
C CYS A 14 2.00 -8.25 4.03
N ARG A 15 1.30 -7.38 4.74
CA ARG A 15 0.71 -6.14 4.19
C ARG A 15 1.75 -5.23 3.54
N SER A 16 2.94 -5.11 4.13
CA SER A 16 4.01 -4.26 3.59
C SER A 16 4.49 -4.74 2.22
N ILE A 17 4.54 -6.07 2.01
CA ILE A 17 4.90 -6.66 0.71
C ILE A 17 3.82 -6.37 -0.31
N TYR A 18 2.55 -6.60 0.04
CA TYR A 18 1.40 -6.30 -0.82
C TYR A 18 1.39 -4.83 -1.26
N MET A 19 1.54 -3.91 -0.32
CA MET A 19 1.59 -2.47 -0.58
C MET A 19 2.81 -2.07 -1.44
N GLN A 20 3.98 -2.69 -1.25
CA GLN A 20 5.13 -2.50 -2.14
C GLN A 20 4.80 -2.94 -3.57
N ARG A 21 4.16 -4.10 -3.75
CA ARG A 21 3.83 -4.64 -5.08
C ARG A 21 2.78 -3.84 -5.83
N ILE A 22 1.83 -3.26 -5.12
CA ILE A 22 0.92 -2.26 -5.69
C ILE A 22 1.72 -1.05 -6.18
N ALA A 23 2.56 -0.45 -5.34
CA ALA A 23 3.36 0.72 -5.72
C ALA A 23 4.26 0.43 -6.92
N ASP A 24 4.94 -0.72 -6.94
CA ASP A 24 5.76 -1.18 -8.07
C ASP A 24 4.93 -1.27 -9.37
N ALA A 25 3.72 -1.82 -9.28
CA ALA A 25 2.86 -1.96 -10.44
C ALA A 25 2.34 -0.60 -10.95
N VAL A 26 1.98 0.32 -10.06
CA VAL A 26 1.57 1.67 -10.49
C VAL A 26 2.76 2.43 -11.09
N GLU A 27 3.97 2.29 -10.52
CA GLU A 27 5.22 2.83 -11.06
C GLU A 27 5.55 2.27 -12.47
N ASP A 28 5.21 1.01 -12.71
CA ASP A 28 5.27 0.31 -14.01
C ASP A 28 4.19 0.74 -15.02
N GLY A 29 3.30 1.66 -14.64
CA GLY A 29 2.22 2.20 -15.49
C GLY A 29 0.90 1.43 -15.41
N TYR A 30 0.68 0.59 -14.39
CA TYR A 30 -0.66 0.05 -14.12
C TYR A 30 -1.48 1.08 -13.33
N GLU A 31 -1.96 2.10 -14.03
CA GLU A 31 -2.55 3.29 -13.41
C GLU A 31 -4.04 3.15 -13.08
N TYR A 32 -4.72 2.19 -13.70
CA TYR A 32 -6.14 1.93 -13.48
C TYR A 32 -6.33 0.73 -12.57
N TYR A 33 -7.35 0.75 -11.72
CA TYR A 33 -7.58 -0.35 -10.80
C TYR A 33 -9.05 -0.53 -10.42
N VAL A 34 -9.33 -1.74 -9.95
CA VAL A 34 -10.54 -2.12 -9.23
C VAL A 34 -10.08 -2.90 -8.01
N CYS A 35 -10.66 -2.63 -6.85
CA CYS A 35 -10.31 -3.35 -5.62
C CYS A 35 -11.56 -3.66 -4.82
N GLY A 36 -11.44 -4.67 -3.96
CA GLY A 36 -12.50 -5.05 -3.04
C GLY A 36 -12.01 -6.10 -2.07
N GLU A 37 -12.96 -6.63 -1.31
CA GLU A 37 -12.74 -7.74 -0.39
C GLU A 37 -13.74 -8.84 -0.69
N VAL A 38 -13.29 -10.07 -0.59
CA VAL A 38 -14.13 -11.26 -0.77
C VAL A 38 -13.82 -12.26 0.34
N PRO A 39 -14.81 -13.08 0.75
CA PRO A 39 -14.54 -14.26 1.56
C PRO A 39 -13.50 -15.16 0.88
N THR A 40 -12.63 -15.78 1.67
CA THR A 40 -11.58 -16.69 1.21
C THR A 40 -12.15 -17.76 0.28
N VAL A 41 -13.30 -18.34 0.64
CA VAL A 41 -14.01 -19.37 -0.15
C VAL A 41 -14.49 -18.88 -1.52
N LYS A 42 -14.69 -17.56 -1.71
CA LYS A 42 -15.12 -16.95 -2.98
C LYS A 42 -13.96 -16.47 -3.85
N LEU A 43 -12.72 -16.49 -3.33
CA LEU A 43 -11.56 -16.06 -4.09
C LEU A 43 -11.35 -16.85 -5.40
N PRO A 44 -11.51 -18.19 -5.45
CA PRO A 44 -11.34 -18.94 -6.70
C PRO A 44 -12.30 -18.47 -7.79
N VAL A 45 -13.58 -18.25 -7.44
CA VAL A 45 -14.61 -17.76 -8.36
C VAL A 45 -14.27 -16.36 -8.90
N LEU A 46 -13.72 -15.48 -8.06
CA LEU A 46 -13.26 -14.16 -8.48
C LEU A 46 -12.07 -14.26 -9.46
N VAL A 47 -11.10 -15.14 -9.16
CA VAL A 47 -9.93 -15.37 -10.02
C VAL A 47 -10.37 -15.91 -11.38
N ASP A 48 -11.39 -16.76 -11.43
CA ASP A 48 -11.96 -17.30 -12.67
C ASP A 48 -12.63 -16.22 -13.49
N LYS A 49 -13.49 -15.41 -12.85
CA LYS A 49 -14.09 -14.23 -13.49
C LYS A 49 -13.02 -13.34 -14.12
N PHE A 50 -11.93 -13.05 -13.40
CA PHE A 50 -10.89 -12.18 -13.93
C PHE A 50 -9.99 -12.86 -14.97
N THR A 51 -9.78 -14.17 -14.89
CA THR A 51 -9.00 -14.91 -15.89
C THR A 51 -9.72 -14.96 -17.24
N VAL A 52 -11.05 -15.08 -17.23
CA VAL A 52 -11.87 -15.04 -18.45
C VAL A 52 -11.85 -13.65 -19.08
N ASN A 53 -11.97 -12.60 -18.26
CA ASN A 53 -12.13 -11.22 -18.76
C ASN A 53 -10.81 -10.50 -19.02
N PHE A 54 -9.70 -10.94 -18.43
CA PHE A 54 -8.44 -10.21 -18.45
C PHE A 54 -7.21 -11.11 -18.63
N PRO A 55 -6.17 -10.64 -19.33
CA PRO A 55 -4.91 -11.37 -19.47
C PRO A 55 -4.07 -11.27 -18.18
N LEU A 56 -4.45 -12.03 -17.15
CA LEU A 56 -3.77 -12.08 -15.85
C LEU A 56 -2.43 -12.81 -15.87
N HIS A 57 -2.31 -13.84 -16.71
CA HIS A 57 -1.26 -14.87 -16.59
C HIS A 57 -0.02 -14.60 -17.45
N HIS A 58 0.18 -13.35 -17.87
CA HIS A 58 1.37 -13.01 -18.63
C HIS A 58 2.62 -13.05 -17.75
N THR A 59 3.62 -13.87 -18.10
CA THR A 59 4.97 -13.83 -17.53
C THR A 59 5.63 -12.46 -17.76
N PRO A 60 6.70 -12.08 -17.03
CA PRO A 60 7.41 -10.81 -17.27
C PRO A 60 7.79 -10.60 -18.75
N LYS A 61 8.28 -11.66 -19.41
CA LYS A 61 8.63 -11.64 -20.85
C LYS A 61 7.39 -11.42 -21.72
N GLN A 62 6.28 -12.10 -21.44
CA GLN A 62 5.02 -11.92 -22.17
C GLN A 62 4.45 -10.51 -21.97
N ARG A 63 4.50 -9.96 -20.75
CA ARG A 63 4.09 -8.57 -20.48
C ARG A 63 4.96 -7.57 -21.23
N TYR A 64 6.27 -7.79 -21.26
CA TYR A 64 7.18 -6.95 -22.05
C TYR A 64 6.85 -6.98 -23.54
N ARG A 65 6.70 -8.18 -24.12
CA ARG A 65 6.30 -8.34 -25.54
C ARG A 65 4.93 -7.74 -25.83
N ALA A 66 3.97 -7.89 -24.92
CA ALA A 66 2.64 -7.29 -25.03
C ALA A 66 2.73 -5.75 -25.07
N ARG A 67 3.57 -5.15 -24.23
CA ARG A 67 3.83 -3.70 -24.23
C ARG A 67 4.43 -3.23 -25.55
N GLN A 68 5.41 -3.95 -26.10
CA GLN A 68 6.00 -3.60 -27.40
C GLN A 68 4.99 -3.69 -28.55
N LYS A 69 3.99 -4.57 -28.43
CA LYS A 69 2.88 -4.70 -29.38
C LYS A 69 1.70 -3.77 -29.08
N GLY A 70 1.85 -2.82 -28.14
CA GLY A 70 0.78 -1.90 -27.76
C GLY A 70 -0.45 -2.58 -27.14
N LYS A 71 -0.29 -3.79 -26.56
CA LYS A 71 -1.40 -4.50 -25.90
C LYS A 71 -1.51 -4.08 -24.44
N SER A 72 -2.74 -4.01 -23.94
CA SER A 72 -3.02 -3.81 -22.52
C SER A 72 -2.55 -5.00 -21.69
N SER A 73 -2.35 -4.79 -20.38
CA SER A 73 -1.95 -5.84 -19.46
C SER A 73 -2.59 -5.61 -18.10
N THR A 74 -2.93 -6.69 -17.43
CA THR A 74 -3.47 -6.68 -16.07
C THR A 74 -2.55 -7.38 -15.09
N LYS A 75 -2.66 -7.03 -13.81
CA LYS A 75 -2.02 -7.71 -12.67
C LYS A 75 -3.07 -7.85 -11.56
N LEU A 76 -3.29 -9.05 -11.08
CA LEU A 76 -4.08 -9.29 -9.88
C LEU A 76 -3.13 -9.46 -8.69
N LEU A 77 -3.35 -8.71 -7.61
CA LEU A 77 -2.65 -8.89 -6.34
C LEU A 77 -3.69 -9.16 -5.25
N CYS A 78 -3.42 -10.14 -4.40
CA CYS A 78 -4.32 -10.54 -3.32
C CYS A 78 -3.57 -10.53 -1.99
N TYR A 79 -4.25 -10.16 -0.91
CA TYR A 79 -3.69 -10.10 0.43
C TYR A 79 -4.70 -10.66 1.44
N ARG A 80 -4.27 -11.65 2.23
CA ARG A 80 -5.07 -12.22 3.33
C ARG A 80 -5.03 -11.25 4.50
N HIS A 81 -6.18 -10.87 5.02
CA HIS A 81 -6.25 -9.86 6.07
C HIS A 81 -5.62 -10.36 7.38
N ASP A 82 -4.77 -9.54 8.02
CA ASP A 82 -4.05 -9.93 9.25
C ASP A 82 -5.01 -10.32 10.41
N LYS A 83 -6.18 -9.66 10.47
CA LYS A 83 -7.14 -9.80 11.59
C LYS A 83 -8.40 -10.62 11.24
N GLU A 84 -8.64 -10.83 9.95
CA GLU A 84 -9.87 -11.46 9.43
C GLU A 84 -9.43 -12.49 8.37
N PRO A 85 -8.86 -13.64 8.80
CA PRO A 85 -8.22 -14.58 7.89
C PRO A 85 -9.19 -15.21 6.88
N ASP A 86 -10.50 -15.12 7.15
CA ASP A 86 -11.61 -15.50 6.28
C ASP A 86 -11.86 -14.50 5.14
N LYS A 87 -11.15 -13.36 5.12
CA LYS A 87 -11.26 -12.33 4.08
C LYS A 87 -9.96 -12.14 3.32
N VAL A 88 -10.10 -12.00 2.01
CA VAL A 88 -9.03 -11.64 1.09
C VAL A 88 -9.35 -10.31 0.43
N ARG A 89 -8.44 -9.36 0.60
CA ARG A 89 -8.43 -8.13 -0.19
C ARG A 89 -7.80 -8.40 -1.54
N PHE A 90 -8.41 -7.91 -2.61
CA PHE A 90 -7.86 -7.98 -3.95
C PHE A 90 -7.71 -6.58 -4.55
N ILE A 91 -6.77 -6.47 -5.48
CA ILE A 91 -6.68 -5.35 -6.41
C ILE A 91 -6.32 -5.88 -7.80
N LEU A 92 -7.19 -5.60 -8.76
CA LEU A 92 -6.94 -5.79 -10.18
C LEU A 92 -6.41 -4.47 -10.74
N LEU A 93 -5.16 -4.50 -11.17
CA LEU A 93 -4.44 -3.37 -11.75
C LEU A 93 -4.41 -3.52 -13.27
N HIS A 94 -4.65 -2.43 -13.99
CA HIS A 94 -4.68 -2.39 -15.44
C HIS A 94 -3.74 -1.33 -15.98
N ARG A 95 -2.90 -1.76 -16.91
CA ARG A 95 -2.07 -0.89 -17.75
C ARG A 95 -2.77 -0.74 -19.09
N ARG A 96 -3.32 0.45 -19.33
CA ARG A 96 -3.92 0.83 -20.61
C ARG A 96 -2.85 0.89 -21.69
N ASN A 97 -3.21 0.57 -22.92
CA ASN A 97 -2.41 1.01 -24.06
C ASN A 97 -2.82 2.46 -24.42
N LYS A 98 -2.06 3.15 -25.26
CA LYS A 98 -2.36 4.57 -25.56
C LYS A 98 -3.63 4.76 -26.41
N ASN A 99 -4.04 3.73 -27.16
CA ASN A 99 -5.03 3.84 -28.25
C ASN A 99 -6.25 2.92 -28.03
N SER A 100 -6.52 2.48 -26.80
CA SER A 100 -7.67 1.65 -26.46
C SER A 100 -8.38 2.20 -25.25
N ASP A 101 -9.70 2.01 -25.28
CA ASP A 101 -10.53 2.20 -24.11
C ASP A 101 -10.18 1.20 -23.01
N LEU A 102 -10.63 1.51 -21.81
CA LEU A 102 -10.60 0.55 -20.71
C LEU A 102 -11.60 -0.57 -21.00
N PRO A 103 -11.30 -1.81 -20.57
CA PRO A 103 -12.25 -2.90 -20.71
C PRO A 103 -13.58 -2.58 -20.01
N LYS A 104 -14.69 -2.91 -20.68
CA LYS A 104 -16.04 -2.79 -20.10
C LYS A 104 -16.24 -3.82 -18.96
N GLY A 105 -17.26 -3.60 -18.14
CA GLY A 105 -17.71 -4.54 -17.11
C GLY A 105 -17.16 -4.29 -15.70
N GLU A 106 -16.20 -3.39 -15.54
CA GLU A 106 -15.68 -2.98 -14.24
C GLU A 106 -15.64 -1.46 -14.09
N GLN A 107 -15.79 -0.96 -12.86
CA GLN A 107 -15.74 0.46 -12.52
C GLN A 107 -14.30 0.88 -12.23
N TRP A 108 -13.53 1.11 -13.29
CA TRP A 108 -12.11 1.44 -13.19
C TRP A 108 -11.88 2.80 -12.55
N GLN A 109 -11.04 2.81 -11.51
CA GLN A 109 -10.53 4.01 -10.86
C GLN A 109 -9.09 4.30 -11.29
N MET A 110 -8.64 5.55 -11.17
CA MET A 110 -7.27 5.93 -11.52
C MET A 110 -6.45 6.22 -10.26
N ALA A 111 -5.34 5.50 -10.08
CA ALA A 111 -4.50 5.58 -8.89
C ALA A 111 -3.90 6.98 -8.64
N ALA A 112 -3.73 7.78 -9.70
CA ALA A 112 -3.22 9.15 -9.62
C ALA A 112 -4.28 10.20 -9.28
N ASN A 113 -5.57 9.88 -9.45
CA ASN A 113 -6.65 10.81 -9.13
C ASN A 113 -6.78 10.93 -7.61
N ARG A 114 -6.74 12.16 -7.09
CA ARG A 114 -6.80 12.49 -5.66
C ARG A 114 -8.02 11.91 -4.94
N HIS A 115 -9.15 11.77 -5.63
CA HIS A 115 -10.41 11.27 -5.05
C HIS A 115 -10.51 9.75 -5.08
N THR A 116 -9.69 9.07 -5.89
CA THR A 116 -9.74 7.63 -6.10
C THR A 116 -8.35 7.02 -5.94
N ARG A 117 -7.58 7.47 -4.95
CA ARG A 117 -6.27 6.88 -4.67
C ARG A 117 -6.46 5.49 -4.10
N ILE A 118 -5.48 4.63 -4.36
CA ILE A 118 -5.49 3.29 -3.77
C ILE A 118 -5.26 3.43 -2.26
N HIS A 119 -6.17 2.86 -1.47
CA HIS A 119 -6.12 2.87 -0.01
C HIS A 119 -5.82 1.48 0.56
N SER A 120 -5.05 1.43 1.64
CA SER A 120 -4.81 0.20 2.41
C SER A 120 -4.57 0.52 3.88
N SER A 121 -5.42 0.03 4.78
CA SER A 121 -5.24 0.16 6.24
C SER A 121 -4.91 1.59 6.72
N GLY A 122 -5.62 2.61 6.26
CA GLY A 122 -5.36 4.01 6.62
C GLY A 122 -4.11 4.63 5.97
N TYR A 123 -3.56 3.97 4.95
CA TYR A 123 -2.57 4.55 4.03
C TYR A 123 -3.21 4.82 2.67
N GLU A 124 -2.75 5.85 1.98
CA GLU A 124 -3.06 6.15 0.58
C GLU A 124 -1.78 6.19 -0.26
N LEU A 125 -1.86 5.68 -1.49
CA LEU A 125 -0.78 5.74 -2.46
C LEU A 125 -0.75 7.11 -3.15
N VAL A 126 0.42 7.76 -3.14
CA VAL A 126 0.60 9.10 -3.70
C VAL A 126 1.89 9.22 -4.49
N ARG A 127 1.93 10.20 -5.40
CA ARG A 127 3.18 10.68 -6.00
C ARG A 127 3.82 11.68 -5.04
N LEU A 128 5.05 11.39 -4.62
CA LEU A 128 5.89 12.34 -3.89
C LEU A 128 6.92 12.93 -4.87
N PRO A 129 7.29 14.21 -4.73
CA PRO A 129 8.41 14.77 -5.46
C PRO A 129 9.66 13.91 -5.25
N ASN A 130 10.43 13.73 -6.32
CA ASN A 130 11.73 13.10 -6.23
C ASN A 130 12.76 14.19 -5.93
N GLU A 131 12.92 14.53 -4.66
CA GLU A 131 13.87 15.54 -4.23
C GLU A 131 15.31 15.07 -4.52
N ARG A 132 16.02 15.85 -5.34
CA ARG A 132 17.46 15.66 -5.57
C ARG A 132 18.20 15.87 -4.24
N LYS A 133 19.13 14.98 -3.91
CA LYS A 133 20.15 15.34 -2.92
C LYS A 133 21.12 16.33 -3.58
N PRO A 134 21.47 17.46 -2.94
CA PRO A 134 22.39 18.46 -3.50
C PRO A 134 23.64 17.83 -4.13
N ASP A 135 24.20 16.82 -3.48
CA ASP A 135 25.44 16.14 -3.90
C ASP A 135 25.24 14.94 -4.84
N SER A 136 24.03 14.71 -5.35
CA SER A 136 23.81 13.60 -6.28
C SER A 136 24.20 14.01 -7.70
N PRO A 137 25.14 13.29 -8.35
CA PRO A 137 25.60 13.60 -9.71
C PRO A 137 24.63 13.12 -10.80
N LYS A 138 23.50 12.50 -10.44
CA LYS A 138 22.53 11.94 -11.40
C LYS A 138 21.18 12.60 -11.27
N GLU A 139 20.63 13.06 -12.39
CA GLU A 139 19.24 13.47 -12.44
C GLU A 139 18.31 12.29 -12.12
N PRO A 140 17.26 12.49 -11.33
CA PRO A 140 16.28 11.45 -11.10
C PRO A 140 15.58 11.11 -12.42
N LEU A 141 15.51 9.82 -12.74
CA LEU A 141 14.86 9.31 -13.96
C LEU A 141 13.40 9.77 -14.12
N LYS A 142 12.73 10.12 -13.01
CA LYS A 142 11.38 10.67 -12.98
C LYS A 142 11.28 11.79 -11.92
N PRO A 143 10.47 12.83 -12.17
CA PRO A 143 10.29 13.95 -11.23
C PRO A 143 9.50 13.57 -9.96
N TYR A 144 8.90 12.38 -9.94
CA TYR A 144 8.16 11.86 -8.80
C TYR A 144 8.51 10.39 -8.54
N ARG A 145 8.14 9.93 -7.35
CA ARG A 145 8.12 8.51 -6.96
C ARG A 145 6.78 8.17 -6.31
N TRP A 146 6.29 6.95 -6.54
CA TRP A 146 5.13 6.46 -5.79
C TRP A 146 5.52 6.06 -4.37
N SER A 147 4.72 6.48 -3.39
CA SER A 147 4.91 6.10 -1.99
C SER A 147 3.59 6.09 -1.25
N TRP A 148 3.55 5.36 -0.13
CA TRP A 148 2.41 5.35 0.77
C TRP A 148 2.59 6.41 1.85
N ARG A 149 1.51 7.12 2.14
CA ARG A 149 1.39 8.06 3.25
C ARG A 149 0.11 7.77 4.03
N TYR A 150 -0.04 8.29 5.24
CA TYR A 150 -1.30 8.22 5.98
C TYR A 150 -2.41 8.96 5.22
N THR A 151 -3.63 8.42 5.28
CA THR A 151 -4.81 9.12 4.81
C THR A 151 -5.06 10.39 5.62
N GLY A 152 -5.83 11.33 5.07
CA GLY A 152 -6.24 12.54 5.78
C GLY A 152 -6.94 12.24 7.10
N GLN A 153 -7.86 11.26 7.10
CA GLN A 153 -8.53 10.80 8.32
C GLN A 153 -7.52 10.30 9.37
N ARG A 154 -6.61 9.41 8.98
CA ARG A 154 -5.63 8.84 9.91
C ARG A 154 -4.66 9.91 10.47
N MET A 155 -4.28 10.90 9.65
CA MET A 155 -3.54 12.07 10.13
C MET A 155 -4.35 12.84 11.17
N SER A 156 -5.62 13.13 10.91
CA SER A 156 -6.49 13.84 11.86
C SER A 156 -6.67 13.08 13.18
N ASP A 157 -6.81 11.75 13.10
CA ASP A 157 -6.94 10.90 14.30
C ASP A 157 -5.67 10.96 15.16
N PHE A 158 -4.50 10.90 14.53
CA PHE A 158 -3.23 11.06 15.24
C PHE A 158 -3.11 12.43 15.91
N GLU A 159 -3.49 13.50 15.22
CA GLU A 159 -3.44 14.87 15.78
C GLU A 159 -4.40 15.02 16.97
N ALA A 160 -5.60 14.45 16.87
CA ALA A 160 -6.56 14.42 17.98
C ALA A 160 -6.02 13.62 19.18
N ASP A 161 -5.36 12.48 18.93
CA ASP A 161 -4.74 11.66 19.97
C ASP A 161 -3.56 12.38 20.66
N ILE A 162 -2.72 13.11 19.91
CA ILE A 162 -1.67 13.96 20.48
C ILE A 162 -2.30 14.97 21.44
N LYS A 163 -3.30 15.73 20.97
CA LYS A 163 -3.97 16.73 21.79
C LYS A 163 -4.58 16.13 23.05
N ARG A 164 -5.23 14.97 22.93
CA ARG A 164 -5.85 14.26 24.05
C ARG A 164 -4.83 13.84 25.10
N ALA A 165 -3.73 13.22 24.68
CA ALA A 165 -2.67 12.75 25.57
C ALA A 165 -2.04 13.92 26.35
N VAL A 166 -1.76 15.02 25.65
CA VAL A 166 -1.13 16.22 26.22
C VAL A 166 -2.06 16.96 27.19
N VAL A 167 -3.32 17.21 26.80
CA VAL A 167 -4.29 17.93 27.66
C VAL A 167 -4.58 17.14 28.94
N ARG A 168 -4.71 15.82 28.85
CA ARG A 168 -4.93 14.95 30.01
C ARG A 168 -3.66 14.70 30.82
N LYS A 169 -2.50 15.11 30.31
CA LYS A 169 -1.18 14.75 30.86
C LYS A 169 -1.06 13.23 31.07
N SER A 170 -1.65 12.47 30.15
CA SER A 170 -1.75 11.01 30.24
C SER A 170 -0.50 10.39 29.65
N GLU A 171 0.41 9.92 30.51
CA GLU A 171 1.62 9.23 30.06
C GLU A 171 1.31 7.93 29.33
N ALA A 172 0.26 7.21 29.76
CA ALA A 172 -0.19 5.99 29.11
C ALA A 172 -0.63 6.23 27.66
N ASP A 173 -1.44 7.27 27.42
CA ASP A 173 -1.87 7.64 26.06
C ASP A 173 -0.68 8.10 25.21
N TYR A 174 0.25 8.85 25.80
CA TYR A 174 1.47 9.28 25.13
C TYR A 174 2.31 8.09 24.67
N LEU A 175 2.57 7.12 25.56
CA LEU A 175 3.38 5.94 25.26
C LEU A 175 2.71 5.04 24.21
N ALA A 176 1.40 4.82 24.32
CA ALA A 176 0.63 4.06 23.33
C ALA A 176 0.68 4.70 21.94
N LEU A 177 0.54 6.03 21.88
CA LEU A 177 0.64 6.79 20.64
C LEU A 177 2.04 6.76 20.05
N PHE A 178 3.08 6.93 20.88
CA PHE A 178 4.48 6.83 20.49
C PHE A 178 4.79 5.48 19.85
N GLU A 179 4.36 4.38 20.47
CA GLU A 179 4.55 3.02 19.95
C GLU A 179 3.86 2.84 18.59
N ARG A 180 2.63 3.32 18.46
CA ARG A 180 1.87 3.23 17.21
C ARG A 180 2.52 4.00 16.07
N LEU A 181 3.04 5.21 16.33
CA LEU A 181 3.75 6.02 15.33
C LEU A 181 5.13 5.44 14.98
N SER A 182 5.84 4.89 15.98
CA SER A 182 7.17 4.29 15.80
C SER A 182 7.13 3.03 14.93
N ARG A 183 6.01 2.31 14.92
CA ARG A 183 5.77 1.11 14.10
C ARG A 183 5.16 1.40 12.72
N THR A 184 5.30 2.63 12.20
CA THR A 184 4.89 2.94 10.82
C THR A 184 5.54 1.99 9.80
N LEU A 185 4.85 1.69 8.69
CA LEU A 185 5.31 0.71 7.69
C LEU A 185 6.57 1.12 6.90
N GLY A 186 7.23 2.23 7.27
CA GLY A 186 8.53 2.64 6.76
C GLY A 186 8.56 3.16 5.32
N PHE A 187 7.40 3.30 4.67
CA PHE A 187 7.28 4.00 3.39
C PHE A 187 7.66 5.47 3.54
N ALA A 188 8.33 6.05 2.55
CA ALA A 188 8.89 7.40 2.65
C ALA A 188 7.85 8.46 3.06
N GLY A 189 6.66 8.46 2.44
CA GLY A 189 5.60 9.41 2.77
C GLY A 189 5.09 9.26 4.21
N ALA A 190 4.76 8.03 4.60
CA ALA A 190 4.29 7.73 5.95
C ALA A 190 5.36 7.98 7.02
N ARG A 191 6.63 7.71 6.71
CA ARG A 191 7.77 7.94 7.59
C ARG A 191 7.97 9.42 7.84
N GLN A 192 7.89 10.26 6.80
CA GLN A 192 7.98 11.71 6.93
C GLN A 192 6.86 12.25 7.83
N GLN A 193 5.63 11.80 7.62
CA GLN A 193 4.49 12.20 8.46
C GLN A 193 4.63 11.71 9.91
N ALA A 194 4.99 10.44 10.12
CA ALA A 194 5.20 9.90 11.47
C ALA A 194 6.32 10.62 12.22
N PHE A 195 7.41 10.99 11.52
CA PHE A 195 8.49 11.79 12.08
C PHE A 195 7.98 13.15 12.57
N GLY A 196 7.22 13.85 11.73
CA GLY A 196 6.62 15.14 12.07
C GLY A 196 5.68 15.03 13.27
N LEU A 197 4.83 14.01 13.31
CA LEU A 197 3.90 13.75 14.42
C LEU A 197 4.63 13.46 15.73
N LEU A 198 5.68 12.63 15.71
CA LEU A 198 6.49 12.34 16.90
C LEU A 198 7.18 13.59 17.44
N LYS A 199 7.75 14.43 16.55
CA LYS A 199 8.36 15.70 16.96
C LYS A 199 7.35 16.69 17.52
N ARG A 200 6.18 16.78 16.89
CA ARG A 200 5.08 17.61 17.39
C ARG A 200 4.63 17.14 18.77
N MET A 201 4.42 15.84 18.93
CA MET A 201 4.01 15.24 20.20
C MET A 201 4.97 15.56 21.35
N GLU A 202 6.29 15.47 21.13
CA GLU A 202 7.30 15.91 22.11
C GLU A 202 7.18 17.40 22.44
N SER A 203 7.04 18.25 21.40
CA SER A 203 6.96 19.70 21.57
C SER A 203 5.71 20.14 22.33
N GLU A 204 4.55 19.58 22.01
CA GLU A 204 3.27 19.90 22.66
C GLU A 204 3.27 19.46 24.13
N TRP A 205 3.86 18.30 24.43
CA TRP A 205 4.01 17.84 25.81
C TRP A 205 4.87 18.78 26.66
N LEU A 206 6.06 19.14 26.15
CA LEU A 206 6.96 20.06 26.82
C LEU A 206 6.30 21.42 27.08
N LYS A 207 5.60 21.97 26.09
CA LYS A 207 4.89 23.25 26.21
C LYS A 207 3.78 23.23 27.25
N THR A 208 3.02 22.15 27.32
CA THR A 208 1.80 22.08 28.15
C THR A 208 2.09 21.64 29.58
N THR A 209 3.04 20.72 29.75
CA THR A 209 3.29 20.12 31.06
C THR A 209 4.45 20.80 31.78
N GLY A 210 5.53 21.17 31.06
CA GLY A 210 6.81 21.63 31.61
C GLY A 210 7.88 20.53 31.74
N PRO A 211 7.59 19.36 32.35
CA PRO A 211 8.50 18.23 32.44
C PRO A 211 8.88 17.60 31.09
N LYS A 212 9.96 16.81 31.12
CA LYS A 212 10.38 15.96 30.00
C LYS A 212 9.25 15.00 29.60
N PRO A 213 9.08 14.72 28.29
CA PRO A 213 8.10 13.75 27.83
C PRO A 213 8.37 12.35 28.36
N PRO A 214 7.34 11.50 28.53
CA PRO A 214 7.48 10.12 29.00
C PRO A 214 8.44 9.29 28.14
N ARG A 215 8.55 9.63 26.84
CA ARG A 215 9.53 9.04 25.94
C ARG A 215 10.00 10.01 24.88
N HIS A 216 11.32 10.01 24.69
CA HIS A 216 11.99 10.79 23.66
C HIS A 216 12.08 10.06 22.32
N PHE A 217 11.82 10.78 21.24
CA PHE A 217 11.99 10.33 19.88
C PHE A 217 13.45 10.48 19.46
N ASN A 218 14.12 9.33 19.28
CA ASN A 218 15.53 9.24 18.90
C ASN A 218 15.84 9.63 17.44
N GLY A 219 14.87 10.18 16.71
CA GLY A 219 15.01 10.56 15.30
C GLY A 219 15.05 9.39 14.31
N LYS A 220 14.86 8.15 14.75
CA LYS A 220 14.93 6.95 13.91
C LYS A 220 13.55 6.32 13.74
N LEU A 221 13.20 6.06 12.50
CA LEU A 221 12.01 5.32 12.11
C LEU A 221 12.39 4.20 11.14
N PRO A 222 11.62 3.10 11.09
CA PRO A 222 11.88 2.03 10.14
C PRO A 222 11.87 2.57 8.71
N THR A 223 12.72 2.00 7.87
CA THR A 223 12.72 2.24 6.43
C THR A 223 12.36 0.94 5.75
N VAL A 224 11.34 1.00 4.90
CA VAL A 224 10.94 -0.18 4.14
C VAL A 224 12.00 -0.47 3.08
N ARG A 225 12.62 -1.66 3.16
CA ARG A 225 13.51 -2.18 2.12
C ARG A 225 12.72 -3.07 1.18
N ARG A 226 13.32 -3.39 0.02
CA ARG A 226 12.76 -4.38 -0.90
C ARG A 226 12.58 -5.70 -0.16
N LEU A 227 11.34 -6.10 0.06
CA LEU A 227 11.01 -7.38 0.66
C LEU A 227 10.89 -8.45 -0.44
N LYS A 228 11.21 -9.71 -0.10
CA LYS A 228 10.94 -10.86 -0.96
C LYS A 228 9.44 -11.04 -1.14
N ASN A 229 9.03 -11.76 -2.18
CA ASN A 229 7.62 -12.15 -2.29
C ASN A 229 7.39 -13.31 -1.34
N GLU A 230 6.54 -13.09 -0.34
CA GLU A 230 6.15 -14.10 0.64
C GLU A 230 4.63 -14.09 0.78
N GLY A 231 4.07 -15.27 0.96
CA GLY A 231 2.64 -15.50 0.95
C GLY A 231 2.32 -16.98 0.82
N ILE A 232 1.04 -17.27 0.69
CA ILE A 232 0.52 -18.61 0.43
C ILE A 232 -0.11 -18.63 -0.96
N THR A 233 -0.09 -19.78 -1.61
CA THR A 233 -0.74 -19.97 -2.90
C THR A 233 -2.25 -20.11 -2.75
N LEU A 234 -3.00 -19.89 -3.82
CA LEU A 234 -4.45 -20.11 -3.82
C LEU A 234 -4.80 -21.56 -3.46
N ALA A 235 -3.99 -22.52 -3.93
CA ALA A 235 -4.20 -23.92 -3.62
C ALA A 235 -3.93 -24.28 -2.16
N GLU A 236 -2.93 -23.66 -1.52
CA GLU A 236 -2.69 -23.81 -0.08
C GLU A 236 -3.84 -23.18 0.71
N LEU A 237 -4.28 -21.98 0.34
CA LEU A 237 -5.39 -21.29 0.98
C LEU A 237 -6.70 -22.10 0.91
N GLN A 238 -6.95 -22.80 -0.19
CA GLN A 238 -8.12 -23.68 -0.36
C GLN A 238 -8.05 -24.96 0.49
N LYS A 239 -6.85 -25.42 0.89
CA LYS A 239 -6.70 -26.56 1.80
C LYS A 239 -6.92 -26.18 3.26
N GLU A 240 -6.74 -24.90 3.59
CA GLU A 240 -6.96 -24.35 4.93
C GLU A 240 -8.41 -23.95 5.20
N SER A 241 -9.25 -23.88 4.15
CA SER A 241 -10.67 -23.48 4.22
C SER A 241 -11.60 -24.67 4.23
#